data_AF-A0A9X3X2D1-F1
#
_entry.id   AF-A0A9X3X2D1-F1
#
_cell.length_a   1.000
_cell.length_b   1.000
_cell.length_c   1.000
_cell.angle_alpha   90.00
_cell.angle_beta   90.00
_cell.angle_gamma   90.00
#
_symmetry.space_group_name_H-M   'P 1'
#
loop_
_entity.id
_entity.type
_entity.pdbx_description
1 polymer ?
#
loop_
_entity_poly.entity_id
_entity_poly.type
_entity_poly.pdbx_seq_one_letter_code
_entity_poly.pdbx_strand_id
1 'polypeptide(L)'
;MLKWLLIGLVVFLIYRLAQKRPRYDRLFSPDHLMELSRGLGRAKQAALAGVGKGPPADPFAEGNAFVTSADIAVAYTVAKADEKDGHEHHVSLSYRGGAFARAAAGFLAAAILRLLDVQEKPCVLAVSNSGVYHLIFKIPAAEESRFAAKTVPALDEEAARALLGTAMDDRGALLARLGKLDVKLPKGGA
;
A
#
# COMPACT_ATOMS: atom_id res chain seq x y z
N MET A 1 -15.20 19.65 -42.79
CA MET A 1 -16.17 19.00 -41.89
C MET A 1 -15.56 17.81 -41.14
N LEU A 2 -15.09 16.75 -41.81
CA LEU A 2 -14.55 15.53 -41.16
C LEU A 2 -13.37 15.77 -40.20
N LYS A 3 -12.43 16.65 -40.55
CA LYS A 3 -11.28 16.99 -39.69
C LYS A 3 -11.69 17.62 -38.35
N TRP A 4 -12.73 18.46 -38.34
CA TRP A 4 -13.24 19.11 -37.13
C TRP A 4 -14.02 18.14 -36.24
N LEU A 5 -14.74 17.18 -36.83
CA LEU A 5 -15.39 16.09 -36.09
C LEU A 5 -14.38 15.15 -35.43
N LEU A 6 -13.28 14.81 -36.11
CA LEU A 6 -12.19 14.01 -35.55
C LEU A 6 -11.51 14.71 -34.37
N ILE A 7 -11.23 16.01 -34.49
CA ILE A 7 -10.66 16.80 -33.39
C ILE A 7 -11.62 16.82 -32.20
N GLY A 8 -12.91 17.07 -32.43
CA GLY A 8 -13.94 17.04 -31.38
C GLY A 8 -14.03 15.68 -30.68
N LEU A 9 -13.96 14.59 -31.44
CA LEU A 9 -13.97 13.23 -30.89
C LEU A 9 -12.73 12.94 -30.06
N VAL A 10 -11.53 13.32 -30.52
CA VAL A 10 -10.28 13.14 -29.77
C VAL A 10 -10.31 13.94 -28.46
N VAL A 11 -10.73 15.21 -28.50
CA VAL A 11 -10.87 16.04 -27.30
C VAL A 11 -11.91 15.46 -26.34
N PHE A 12 -13.05 14.98 -26.85
CA PHE A 12 -14.08 14.33 -26.05
C PHE A 12 -13.59 13.04 -25.39
N LEU A 13 -12.84 12.22 -26.12
CA LEU A 13 -12.23 10.99 -25.58
C LEU A 13 -11.17 11.32 -24.52
N ILE A 14 -10.31 12.33 -24.75
CA ILE A 14 -9.33 12.81 -23.76
C ILE A 14 -10.05 13.35 -22.51
N TYR A 15 -11.13 14.12 -22.68
CA TYR A 15 -11.95 14.66 -21.60
C TYR A 15 -12.61 13.55 -20.78
N ARG A 16 -13.22 12.56 -21.45
CA ARG A 16 -13.78 11.37 -20.79
C ARG A 16 -12.70 10.56 -20.06
N LEU A 17 -11.52 10.44 -20.65
CA LEU A 17 -10.38 9.77 -20.04
C LEU A 17 -9.90 10.55 -18.81
N ALA A 18 -9.89 11.89 -18.86
CA ALA A 18 -9.55 12.78 -17.77
C ALA A 18 -10.58 12.74 -16.62
N GLN A 19 -11.88 12.69 -16.91
CA GLN A 19 -12.93 12.55 -15.88
C GLN A 19 -12.93 11.17 -15.20
N LYS A 20 -12.52 10.12 -15.93
CA LYS A 20 -12.31 8.78 -15.38
C LYS A 20 -10.94 8.59 -14.74
N ARG A 21 -10.07 9.61 -14.74
CA ARG A 21 -8.81 9.50 -14.02
C ARG A 21 -9.15 9.31 -12.54
N PRO A 22 -8.57 8.29 -11.87
CA PRO A 22 -8.40 8.32 -10.43
C PRO A 22 -7.94 9.72 -10.02
N ARG A 23 -8.36 10.19 -8.86
CA ARG A 23 -7.96 11.50 -8.35
C ARG A 23 -6.47 11.48 -7.99
N TYR A 24 -5.59 11.47 -8.99
CA TYR A 24 -4.14 11.33 -8.84
C TYR A 24 -3.55 12.46 -8.01
N ASP A 25 -4.12 13.65 -8.13
CA ASP A 25 -3.76 14.81 -7.29
C ASP A 25 -4.00 14.49 -5.80
N ARG A 26 -5.01 13.68 -5.48
CA ARG A 26 -5.23 13.21 -4.10
C ARG A 26 -4.25 12.12 -3.72
N LEU A 27 -3.96 11.17 -4.61
CA LEU A 27 -3.00 10.10 -4.33
C LEU A 27 -1.64 10.66 -3.90
N PHE A 28 -1.15 11.67 -4.60
CA PHE A 28 0.13 12.32 -4.32
C PHE A 28 -0.06 13.64 -3.56
N SER A 29 -0.99 13.67 -2.61
CA SER A 29 -1.21 14.83 -1.73
C SER A 29 -0.64 14.59 -0.32
N PRO A 30 -0.20 15.65 0.38
CA PRO A 30 0.11 15.58 1.80
C PRO A 30 -1.07 15.02 2.63
N ASP A 31 -2.30 15.45 2.31
CA ASP A 31 -3.52 15.00 2.99
C ASP A 31 -3.68 13.47 2.96
N HIS A 32 -3.40 12.86 1.81
CA HIS A 32 -3.47 11.42 1.67
C HIS A 32 -2.38 10.70 2.47
N LEU A 33 -1.19 11.27 2.60
CA LEU A 33 -0.15 10.69 3.47
C LEU A 33 -0.51 10.82 4.95
N MET A 34 -1.15 11.92 5.37
CA MET A 34 -1.67 12.09 6.73
C MET A 34 -2.82 11.10 7.03
N GLU A 35 -3.70 10.85 6.05
CA GLU A 35 -4.72 9.81 6.13
C GLU A 35 -4.10 8.41 6.21
N LEU A 36 -3.13 8.11 5.33
CA LEU A 36 -2.42 6.84 5.28
C LEU A 36 -1.72 6.54 6.61
N SER A 37 -1.00 7.50 7.18
CA SER A 37 -0.35 7.37 8.50
C SER A 37 -1.34 6.96 9.59
N ARG A 38 -2.48 7.65 9.70
CA ARG A 38 -3.51 7.37 10.70
C ARG A 38 -4.15 6.00 10.49
N GLY A 39 -4.49 5.65 9.25
CA GLY A 39 -5.06 4.35 8.90
C GLY A 39 -4.10 3.20 9.17
N LEU A 40 -2.84 3.37 8.76
CA LEU A 40 -1.78 2.39 8.92
C LEU A 40 -1.46 2.12 10.39
N GLY A 41 -1.48 3.15 11.24
CA GLY A 41 -1.33 2.99 12.70
C GLY A 41 -2.38 2.07 13.30
N ARG A 42 -3.66 2.27 12.95
CA ARG A 42 -4.76 1.40 13.42
C ARG A 42 -4.64 -0.02 12.87
N ALA A 43 -4.38 -0.14 11.56
CA ALA A 43 -4.22 -1.43 10.90
C ALA A 43 -3.06 -2.25 11.48
N LYS A 44 -1.92 -1.61 11.76
CA LYS A 44 -0.76 -2.24 12.43
C LYS A 44 -1.15 -2.77 13.81
N GLN A 45 -1.85 -1.97 14.63
CA GLN A 45 -2.27 -2.39 15.97
C GLN A 45 -3.21 -3.59 15.93
N ALA A 46 -4.22 -3.56 15.05
CA ALA A 46 -5.14 -4.68 14.84
C ALA A 46 -4.39 -5.94 14.38
N ALA A 47 -3.47 -5.79 13.42
CA ALA A 47 -2.69 -6.91 12.90
C ALA A 47 -1.78 -7.54 13.96
N LEU A 48 -1.16 -6.74 14.82
CA LEU A 48 -0.32 -7.23 15.92
C LEU A 48 -1.13 -7.93 17.02
N ALA A 49 -2.36 -7.46 17.31
CA ALA A 49 -3.26 -8.11 18.26
C ALA A 49 -3.79 -9.47 17.76
N GLY A 50 -3.78 -9.68 16.44
CA GLY A 50 -4.22 -10.90 15.76
C GLY A 50 -3.11 -11.89 15.40
N VAL A 51 -1.86 -11.66 15.82
CA VAL A 51 -0.73 -12.54 15.46
C VAL A 51 -1.03 -13.99 15.85
N GLY A 52 -0.82 -14.91 14.90
CA GLY A 52 -1.04 -16.34 15.09
C GLY A 52 -2.48 -16.84 14.90
N LYS A 53 -3.46 -15.95 14.66
CA LYS A 53 -4.87 -16.33 14.46
C LYS A 53 -5.25 -16.57 12.98
N GLY A 54 -4.28 -16.48 12.07
CA GLY A 54 -4.52 -16.51 10.62
C GLY A 54 -5.09 -15.18 10.09
N PRO A 55 -5.28 -15.04 8.77
CA PRO A 55 -5.86 -13.84 8.19
C PRO A 55 -7.35 -13.71 8.60
N PRO A 56 -7.81 -12.50 8.95
CA PRO A 56 -9.20 -12.28 9.34
C PRO A 56 -10.15 -12.54 8.17
N ALA A 57 -11.34 -13.07 8.46
CA ALA A 57 -12.39 -13.31 7.47
C ALA A 57 -12.90 -11.99 6.85
N ASP A 58 -13.02 -10.94 7.68
CA ASP A 58 -13.29 -9.57 7.24
C ASP A 58 -12.23 -8.60 7.83
N PRO A 59 -11.18 -8.28 7.06
CA PRO A 59 -10.14 -7.36 7.50
C PRO A 59 -10.64 -5.94 7.81
N PHE A 60 -11.76 -5.50 7.23
CA PHE A 60 -12.29 -4.16 7.49
C PHE A 60 -12.99 -4.10 8.84
N ALA A 61 -13.79 -5.12 9.17
CA ALA A 61 -14.47 -5.22 10.46
C ALA A 61 -13.49 -5.35 11.63
N GLU A 62 -12.40 -6.09 11.44
CA GLU A 62 -11.35 -6.32 12.45
C GLU A 62 -10.36 -5.15 12.58
N GLY A 63 -10.51 -4.10 11.75
CA GLY A 63 -9.64 -2.91 11.76
C GLY A 63 -8.28 -3.11 11.11
N ASN A 64 -8.00 -4.30 10.55
CA ASN A 64 -6.81 -4.60 9.76
C ASN A 64 -6.77 -3.85 8.41
N ALA A 65 -7.90 -3.38 7.93
CA ALA A 65 -8.01 -2.70 6.64
C ALA A 65 -8.79 -1.38 6.73
N PHE A 66 -8.47 -0.48 5.79
CA PHE A 66 -9.15 0.80 5.61
C PHE A 66 -9.13 1.21 4.14
N VAL A 67 -10.03 2.12 3.77
CA VAL A 67 -10.06 2.73 2.43
C VAL A 67 -9.67 4.19 2.58
N THR A 68 -8.74 4.65 1.74
CA THR A 68 -8.36 6.05 1.70
C THR A 68 -9.29 6.88 0.82
N SER A 69 -9.26 8.20 0.97
CA SER A 69 -9.97 9.17 0.14
C SER A 69 -9.58 9.16 -1.35
N ALA A 70 -8.51 8.43 -1.70
CA ALA A 70 -8.07 8.15 -3.07
C ALA A 70 -8.58 6.78 -3.58
N ASP A 71 -9.57 6.18 -2.89
CA ASP A 71 -10.19 4.89 -3.22
C ASP A 71 -9.19 3.73 -3.25
N ILE A 72 -8.19 3.76 -2.37
CA ILE A 72 -7.21 2.68 -2.19
C ILE A 72 -7.59 1.92 -0.93
N ALA A 73 -7.85 0.61 -1.08
CA ALA A 73 -7.97 -0.26 0.07
C ALA A 73 -6.56 -0.70 0.50
N VAL A 74 -6.25 -0.47 1.77
CA VAL A 74 -5.02 -0.89 2.42
C VAL A 74 -5.37 -1.91 3.49
N ALA A 75 -4.76 -3.09 3.46
CA ALA A 75 -4.91 -4.12 4.48
C ALA A 75 -3.55 -4.52 5.05
N TYR A 76 -3.44 -4.60 6.37
CA TYR A 76 -2.25 -5.03 7.09
C TYR A 76 -2.53 -6.36 7.79
N THR A 77 -1.73 -7.39 7.49
CA THR A 77 -1.73 -8.65 8.22
C THR A 77 -0.33 -9.04 8.69
N VAL A 78 -0.25 -9.85 9.74
CA VAL A 78 1.00 -10.45 10.22
C VAL A 78 0.89 -11.96 10.14
N ALA A 79 1.74 -12.59 9.34
CA ALA A 79 1.91 -14.03 9.32
C ALA A 79 2.99 -14.40 10.35
N LYS A 80 2.69 -15.39 11.19
CA LYS A 80 3.72 -15.99 12.05
C LYS A 80 4.65 -16.81 11.16
N ALA A 81 5.86 -16.30 10.93
CA ALA A 81 6.97 -17.19 10.58
C ALA A 81 7.51 -17.81 11.88
N ASP A 82 8.24 -18.91 11.75
CA ASP A 82 8.77 -19.71 12.87
C ASP A 82 9.30 -18.83 14.02
N GLU A 83 9.09 -19.22 15.28
CA GLU A 83 9.36 -18.37 16.46
C GLU A 83 10.80 -17.86 16.55
N LYS A 84 11.72 -18.55 15.87
CA LYS A 84 13.15 -18.20 15.78
C LYS A 84 13.45 -17.16 14.70
N ASP A 85 12.55 -17.00 13.76
CA ASP A 85 12.75 -16.25 12.53
C ASP A 85 12.10 -14.86 12.57
N GLY A 86 11.10 -14.65 13.43
CA GLY A 86 10.34 -13.41 13.54
C GLY A 86 9.06 -13.42 12.71
N HIS A 87 8.40 -12.28 12.54
CA HIS A 87 7.13 -12.24 11.82
C HIS A 87 7.26 -11.63 10.42
N GLU A 88 6.44 -12.15 9.51
CA GLU A 88 6.30 -11.61 8.16
C GLU A 88 5.09 -10.68 8.13
N HIS A 89 5.32 -9.42 7.80
CA HIS A 89 4.28 -8.40 7.70
C HIS A 89 3.90 -8.20 6.24
N HIS A 90 2.59 -8.16 6.01
CA HIS A 90 2.01 -8.05 4.67
C HIS A 90 1.12 -6.81 4.64
N VAL A 91 1.40 -5.91 3.70
CA VAL A 91 0.55 -4.77 3.40
C VAL A 91 0.03 -4.91 1.97
N SER A 92 -1.27 -5.17 1.85
CA SER A 92 -1.96 -5.30 0.57
C SER A 92 -2.56 -3.96 0.16
N LEU A 93 -2.29 -3.54 -1.06
CA LEU A 93 -2.73 -2.30 -1.67
C LEU A 93 -3.59 -2.62 -2.89
N SER A 94 -4.90 -2.45 -2.76
CA SER A 94 -5.82 -2.57 -3.88
C SER A 94 -6.04 -1.19 -4.49
N TYR A 95 -5.53 -0.99 -5.70
CA TYR A 95 -5.71 0.25 -6.44
C TYR A 95 -6.14 -0.04 -7.87
N ARG A 96 -7.32 0.48 -8.24
CA ARG A 96 -7.97 0.26 -9.55
C ARG A 96 -7.57 1.27 -10.61
N GLY A 97 -6.47 2.02 -10.40
CA GLY A 97 -6.14 3.18 -11.23
C GLY A 97 -5.56 2.93 -12.62
N GLY A 98 -5.73 1.74 -13.20
CA GLY A 98 -5.31 1.47 -14.58
C GLY A 98 -3.79 1.63 -14.80
N ALA A 99 -3.39 2.34 -15.85
CA ALA A 99 -2.00 2.39 -16.35
C ALA A 99 -0.97 2.89 -15.33
N PHE A 100 -1.38 3.65 -14.31
CA PHE A 100 -0.49 4.20 -13.28
C PHE A 100 -0.50 3.41 -11.98
N ALA A 101 -1.21 2.28 -11.91
CA ALA A 101 -1.35 1.51 -10.68
C ALA A 101 0.01 1.03 -10.13
N ARG A 102 0.94 0.71 -11.03
CA ARG A 102 2.31 0.36 -10.67
C ARG A 102 3.03 1.51 -9.97
N ALA A 103 3.01 2.71 -10.55
CA ALA A 103 3.67 3.88 -9.97
C ALA A 103 3.07 4.28 -8.62
N ALA A 104 1.73 4.18 -8.49
CA ALA A 104 1.01 4.40 -7.24
C ALA A 104 1.45 3.40 -6.15
N ALA A 105 1.49 2.11 -6.48
CA ALA A 105 1.90 1.07 -5.55
C ALA A 105 3.35 1.23 -5.08
N GLY A 106 4.27 1.57 -5.98
CA GLY A 106 5.66 1.84 -5.60
C GLY A 106 5.80 3.02 -4.64
N PHE A 107 5.09 4.12 -4.90
CA PHE A 107 5.06 5.28 -4.01
C PHE A 107 4.49 4.93 -2.63
N LEU A 108 3.33 4.28 -2.58
CA LEU A 108 2.69 3.93 -1.32
C LEU A 108 3.54 2.95 -0.52
N ALA A 109 4.16 1.97 -1.19
CA ALA A 109 5.08 1.05 -0.54
C ALA A 109 6.27 1.77 0.09
N ALA A 110 6.89 2.72 -0.63
CA ALA A 110 7.97 3.54 -0.09
C ALA A 110 7.52 4.37 1.12
N ALA A 111 6.36 5.03 1.03
CA ALA A 111 5.79 5.80 2.12
C ALA A 111 5.50 4.92 3.35
N ILE A 112 4.94 3.72 3.15
CA ILE A 112 4.64 2.76 4.23
C ILE A 112 5.92 2.27 4.91
N LEU A 113 6.97 1.91 4.16
CA LEU A 113 8.25 1.50 4.74
C LEU A 113 8.85 2.61 5.62
N ARG A 114 8.73 3.88 5.20
CA ARG A 114 9.17 5.03 5.99
C ARG A 114 8.33 5.25 7.24
N LEU A 115 6.99 5.21 7.11
CA LEU A 115 6.07 5.34 8.23
C LEU A 115 6.25 4.25 9.30
N LEU A 116 6.62 3.04 8.87
CA LEU A 116 6.90 1.91 9.75
C LEU A 116 8.34 1.86 10.26
N ASP A 117 9.21 2.72 9.71
CA ASP A 117 10.64 2.76 9.98
C ASP A 117 11.38 1.42 9.72
N VAL A 118 11.15 0.88 8.53
CA VAL A 118 11.67 -0.43 8.10
C VAL A 118 12.31 -0.38 6.71
N GLN A 119 12.81 0.80 6.30
CA GLN A 119 13.32 0.99 4.92
C GLN A 119 14.57 0.13 4.65
N GLU A 120 15.36 -0.16 5.69
CA GLU A 120 16.56 -1.00 5.62
C GLU A 120 16.24 -2.50 5.73
N LYS A 121 15.00 -2.88 6.03
CA LYS A 121 14.62 -4.29 6.18
C LYS A 121 14.45 -4.93 4.81
N PRO A 122 14.79 -6.23 4.66
CA PRO A 122 14.45 -6.99 3.46
C PRO A 122 12.95 -6.89 3.18
N CYS A 123 12.62 -6.36 2.01
CA CYS A 123 11.25 -6.20 1.58
C CYS A 123 11.09 -6.58 0.10
N VAL A 124 9.88 -7.03 -0.22
CA VAL A 124 9.45 -7.37 -1.58
C VAL A 124 8.18 -6.60 -1.87
N LEU A 125 8.16 -5.92 -3.01
CA LEU A 125 6.93 -5.46 -3.62
C LEU A 125 6.57 -6.45 -4.73
N ALA A 126 5.37 -7.01 -4.66
CA ALA A 126 4.89 -7.95 -5.66
C ALA A 126 3.45 -7.62 -6.08
N VAL A 127 3.04 -8.13 -7.23
CA VAL A 127 1.66 -7.99 -7.72
C VAL A 127 1.03 -9.38 -7.91
N SER A 128 -0.20 -9.55 -7.42
CA SER A 128 -0.98 -10.77 -7.61
C SER A 128 -1.73 -10.75 -8.96
N ASN A 129 -2.25 -11.92 -9.37
CA ASN A 129 -3.03 -12.04 -10.61
C ASN A 129 -4.33 -11.21 -10.60
N SER A 130 -4.87 -10.88 -9.42
CA SER A 130 -6.03 -10.00 -9.27
C SER A 130 -5.68 -8.51 -9.34
N GLY A 131 -4.39 -8.17 -9.52
CA GLY A 131 -3.91 -6.78 -9.60
C GLY A 131 -3.73 -6.09 -8.24
N VAL A 132 -3.73 -6.85 -7.14
CA VAL A 132 -3.41 -6.33 -5.81
C VAL A 132 -1.91 -6.32 -5.62
N TYR A 133 -1.37 -5.20 -5.11
CA TYR A 133 0.05 -5.07 -4.79
C TYR A 133 0.28 -5.46 -3.34
N HIS A 134 1.34 -6.21 -3.09
CA HIS A 134 1.71 -6.71 -1.77
C HIS A 134 3.10 -6.21 -1.43
N LEU A 135 3.19 -5.40 -0.38
CA LEU A 135 4.46 -5.08 0.27
C LEU A 135 4.66 -6.09 1.40
N ILE A 136 5.69 -6.91 1.30
CA ILE A 136 6.03 -7.95 2.26
C ILE A 136 7.39 -7.61 2.86
N PHE A 137 7.52 -7.63 4.18
CA PHE A 137 8.78 -7.44 4.88
C PHE A 137 8.82 -8.26 6.15
N LYS A 138 10.03 -8.62 6.59
CA LYS A 138 10.25 -9.46 7.77
C LYS A 138 10.83 -8.64 8.91
N ILE A 139 10.27 -8.78 10.10
CA ILE A 139 10.83 -8.24 11.33
C ILE A 139 11.46 -9.40 12.10
N PRO A 140 12.76 -9.34 12.45
CA PRO A 140 13.40 -10.39 13.23
C PRO A 140 12.78 -10.53 14.62
N ALA A 141 12.73 -11.75 15.16
CA ALA A 141 12.16 -12.04 16.48
C ALA A 141 12.72 -11.13 17.59
N ALA A 142 14.03 -10.84 17.55
CA ALA A 142 14.69 -9.95 18.53
C ALA A 142 14.22 -8.49 18.48
N GLU A 143 13.61 -8.07 17.37
CA GLU A 143 13.14 -6.69 17.15
C GLU A 143 11.61 -6.56 17.26
N GLU A 144 10.87 -7.68 17.28
CA GLU A 144 9.40 -7.70 17.27
C GLU A 144 8.79 -6.83 18.37
N SER A 145 9.21 -7.01 19.62
CA SER A 145 8.67 -6.22 20.75
C SER A 145 8.91 -4.73 20.57
N ARG A 146 10.08 -4.34 20.05
CA ARG A 146 10.42 -2.95 19.77
C ARG A 146 9.60 -2.40 18.61
N PHE A 147 9.44 -3.18 17.54
CA PHE A 147 8.62 -2.82 16.40
C PHE A 147 7.15 -2.68 16.79
N ALA A 148 6.63 -3.60 17.59
CA ALA A 148 5.25 -3.59 18.07
C ALA A 148 4.97 -2.39 18.97
N ALA A 149 5.90 -2.03 19.86
CA ALA A 149 5.78 -0.85 20.72
C ALA A 149 5.90 0.48 19.97
N LYS A 150 6.60 0.51 18.82
CA LYS A 150 6.77 1.72 18.02
C LYS A 150 5.48 2.09 17.29
N THR A 151 4.88 3.20 17.67
CA THR A 151 3.70 3.75 16.99
C THR A 151 4.05 4.32 15.63
N VAL A 152 3.13 4.20 14.68
CA VAL A 152 3.23 4.93 13.40
C VAL A 152 3.10 6.43 13.70
N PRO A 153 4.03 7.29 13.23
CA PRO A 153 3.98 8.71 13.52
C PRO A 153 2.76 9.35 12.85
N ALA A 154 2.00 10.15 13.60
CA ALA A 154 1.00 11.03 13.03
C ALA A 154 1.72 12.15 12.26
N LEU A 155 1.43 12.27 10.97
CA LEU A 155 2.02 13.32 10.14
C LEU A 155 1.21 14.62 10.27
N ASP A 156 1.91 15.73 10.42
CA ASP A 156 1.41 17.05 10.06
C ASP A 156 1.69 17.34 8.57
N GLU A 157 1.31 18.54 8.11
CA GLU A 157 1.46 18.91 6.70
C GLU A 157 2.92 18.98 6.26
N GLU A 158 3.81 19.50 7.10
CA GLU A 158 5.24 19.64 6.78
C GLU A 158 5.91 18.26 6.64
N ALA A 159 5.70 17.38 7.62
CA ALA A 159 6.20 16.01 7.59
C ALA A 159 5.62 15.23 6.40
N ALA A 160 4.34 15.43 6.08
CA ALA A 160 3.71 14.81 4.91
C ALA A 160 4.32 15.29 3.59
N ARG A 161 4.62 16.59 3.44
CA ARG A 161 5.32 17.13 2.25
C ARG A 161 6.74 16.56 2.12
N ALA A 162 7.48 16.47 3.23
CA ALA A 162 8.81 15.86 3.24
C ALA A 162 8.77 14.36 2.87
N LEU A 163 7.80 13.63 3.42
CA LEU A 163 7.59 12.22 3.09
C LEU A 163 7.21 12.03 1.62
N LEU A 164 6.41 12.94 1.05
CA LEU A 164 6.02 12.88 -0.36
C LEU A 164 7.26 12.89 -1.28
N GLY A 165 8.17 13.85 -1.08
CA GLY A 165 9.39 13.94 -1.89
C GLY A 165 10.25 12.70 -1.76
N THR A 166 10.52 12.27 -0.53
CA THR A 166 11.37 11.10 -0.28
C THR A 166 10.76 9.79 -0.79
N ALA A 167 9.46 9.58 -0.63
CA ALA A 167 8.79 8.39 -1.17
C ALA A 167 8.71 8.39 -2.70
N MET A 168 8.68 9.57 -3.35
CA MET A 168 8.80 9.69 -4.81
C MET A 168 10.17 9.22 -5.32
N ASP A 169 11.23 9.51 -4.58
CA ASP A 169 12.60 9.12 -4.93
C ASP A 169 12.80 7.62 -4.71
N ASP A 170 12.36 7.10 -3.56
CA ASP A 170 12.59 5.71 -3.16
C ASP A 170 11.79 4.69 -3.98
N ARG A 171 10.66 5.09 -4.58
CA ARG A 171 9.79 4.15 -5.33
C ARG A 171 10.51 3.46 -6.48
N GLY A 172 11.52 4.10 -7.08
CA GLY A 172 12.24 3.57 -8.24
C GLY A 172 12.87 2.21 -7.95
N ALA A 173 13.51 2.07 -6.78
CA ALA A 173 14.18 0.85 -6.37
C ALA A 173 13.19 -0.30 -6.13
N LEU A 174 12.03 0.00 -5.53
CA LEU A 174 10.96 -0.98 -5.31
C LEU A 174 10.35 -1.45 -6.64
N LEU A 175 10.12 -0.52 -7.56
CA LEU A 175 9.55 -0.83 -8.87
C LEU A 175 10.50 -1.62 -9.77
N ALA A 176 11.81 -1.40 -9.66
CA ALA A 176 12.80 -2.18 -10.38
C ALA A 176 12.79 -3.66 -9.95
N ARG A 177 12.45 -3.93 -8.69
CA ARG A 177 12.37 -5.29 -8.11
C ARG A 177 10.94 -5.85 -8.05
N LEU A 178 9.97 -5.17 -8.67
CA LEU A 178 8.57 -5.61 -8.64
C LEU A 178 8.45 -6.98 -9.32
N GLY A 179 8.13 -7.99 -8.51
CA GLY A 179 7.89 -9.35 -8.96
C GLY A 179 6.41 -9.68 -9.17
N LYS A 180 6.13 -10.83 -9.77
CA LYS A 180 4.81 -11.48 -9.66
C LYS A 180 4.78 -12.28 -8.36
N LEU A 181 3.68 -12.17 -7.62
CA LEU A 181 3.46 -12.98 -6.44
C LEU A 181 2.87 -14.33 -6.86
N ASP A 182 3.72 -15.35 -7.03
CA ASP A 182 3.27 -16.74 -7.17
C ASP A 182 3.01 -17.35 -5.79
N VAL A 183 2.04 -16.78 -5.06
CA VAL A 183 1.57 -17.37 -3.81
C VAL A 183 0.43 -18.31 -4.13
N LYS A 184 0.69 -19.62 -3.98
CA LYS A 184 -0.37 -20.61 -3.79
C LYS A 184 -1.05 -20.30 -2.46
N LEU A 185 -2.10 -19.47 -2.50
CA LEU A 185 -2.99 -19.33 -1.34
C LEU A 185 -3.50 -20.75 -1.00
N PRO A 186 -3.38 -21.23 0.25
CA PRO A 186 -4.10 -22.42 0.65
C PRO A 186 -5.57 -22.14 0.37
N LYS A 187 -6.21 -23.00 -0.44
CA LYS A 187 -7.65 -22.92 -0.65
C LYS A 187 -8.28 -23.00 0.74
N GLY A 188 -8.93 -21.93 1.18
CA GLY A 188 -9.72 -21.93 2.38
C GLY A 188 -10.69 -23.11 2.30
N GLY A 189 -10.57 -24.05 3.22
CA GLY A 189 -11.56 -25.09 3.42
C GLY A 189 -12.84 -24.41 3.90
N ALA A 190 -13.84 -24.40 3.03
CA ALA A 190 -15.23 -24.34 3.45
C ALA A 190 -15.65 -25.72 3.97
#